data_AF-A0AAU5QE62-F1
#
_entry.id   AF-A0AAU5QE62-F1
#
_cell.length_a   1.000
_cell.length_b   1.000
_cell.length_c   1.000
_cell.angle_alpha   90.00
_cell.angle_beta   90.00
_cell.angle_gamma   90.00
#
_symmetry.space_group_name_H-M   'P 1'
#
loop_
_entity.id
_entity.type
_entity.pdbx_description
1 polymer ?
#
loop_
_entity_poly.entity_id
_entity_poly.type
_entity_poly.pdbx_seq_one_letter_code
_entity_poly.pdbx_strand_id
1 'polypeptide(L)'
;MSFARMDLAMARLGRGDIDGAGTQIHTVLEVRARRRTESVDHRLGRFSRRLALHPGAGSPVTIGLREVIIAHQERMPAQLPPGSSQ
;
A
#
# COMPACT_ATOMS: atom_id res chain seq x y z
N MET A 1 -12.67 -7.54 -3.34
CA MET A 1 -11.99 -8.39 -2.34
C MET A 1 -10.56 -7.91 -2.09
N SER A 2 -10.37 -6.88 -1.27
CA SER A 2 -9.05 -6.29 -0.98
C SER A 2 -8.47 -6.75 0.37
N PHE A 3 -9.32 -7.02 1.37
CA PHE A 3 -8.89 -7.37 2.73
C PHE A 3 -8.10 -8.68 2.84
N ALA A 4 -8.62 -9.79 2.33
CA ALA A 4 -7.93 -11.08 2.37
C ALA A 4 -6.55 -11.04 1.68
N ARG A 5 -6.43 -10.23 0.63
CA ARG A 5 -5.16 -9.99 -0.08
C ARG A 5 -4.18 -9.18 0.77
N MET A 6 -4.67 -8.18 1.51
CA MET A 6 -3.86 -7.44 2.47
C MET A 6 -3.36 -8.31 3.62
N ASP A 7 -4.22 -9.18 4.17
CA ASP A 7 -3.82 -10.07 5.26
C ASP A 7 -2.78 -11.09 4.77
N LEU A 8 -2.95 -11.61 3.54
CA LEU A 8 -1.96 -12.47 2.90
C LEU A 8 -0.63 -11.74 2.62
N ALA A 9 -0.68 -10.48 2.16
CA ALA A 9 0.52 -9.67 1.95
C ALA A 9 1.32 -9.47 3.26
N MET A 10 0.61 -9.21 4.36
CA MET A 10 1.21 -9.05 5.68
C MET A 10 1.83 -10.37 6.20
N ALA A 11 1.17 -11.50 5.97
CA ALA A 11 1.68 -12.81 6.34
C ALA A 11 2.95 -13.18 5.55
N ARG A 12 2.98 -12.88 4.24
CA ARG A 12 4.14 -13.10 3.37
C ARG A 12 5.32 -12.21 3.73
N LEU A 13 5.07 -10.93 3.97
CA LEU A 13 6.09 -10.00 4.47
C LEU A 13 6.68 -10.49 5.80
N GLY A 14 5.86 -11.02 6.71
CA GLY A 14 6.34 -11.61 7.97
C GLY A 14 7.21 -12.86 7.80
N ARG A 15 7.11 -13.56 6.66
CA ARG A 15 7.93 -14.73 6.31
C ARG A 15 9.15 -14.37 5.44
N GLY A 16 9.34 -13.10 5.09
CA GLY A 16 10.39 -12.66 4.18
C GLY A 16 10.07 -12.84 2.68
N ASP A 17 8.84 -13.26 2.34
CA ASP A 17 8.37 -13.37 0.96
C ASP A 17 7.90 -12.00 0.45
N ILE A 18 8.88 -11.16 0.07
CA ILE A 18 8.64 -9.78 -0.38
C ILE A 18 7.98 -9.77 -1.76
N ASP A 19 8.43 -10.63 -2.68
CA ASP A 19 7.88 -10.73 -4.03
C ASP A 19 6.41 -11.16 -4.00
N GLY A 20 6.10 -12.22 -3.23
CA GLY A 20 4.73 -12.69 -3.06
C GLY A 20 3.84 -11.70 -2.31
N ALA A 21 4.40 -10.88 -1.43
CA ALA A 21 3.68 -9.75 -0.83
C ALA A 21 3.40 -8.66 -1.86
N GLY A 22 4.39 -8.32 -2.70
CA GLY A 22 4.28 -7.33 -3.77
C GLY A 22 3.14 -7.64 -4.74
N THR A 23 3.00 -8.89 -5.19
CA THR A 23 1.89 -9.29 -6.08
C THR A 23 0.51 -9.00 -5.47
N GLN A 24 0.34 -9.26 -4.17
CA GLN A 24 -0.94 -8.99 -3.49
C GLN A 24 -1.21 -7.50 -3.36
N ILE A 25 -0.16 -6.71 -3.04
CA ILE A 25 -0.27 -5.26 -2.94
C ILE A 25 -0.64 -4.66 -4.29
N HIS A 26 -0.03 -5.07 -5.39
CA HIS A 26 -0.39 -4.60 -6.73
C HIS A 26 -1.88 -4.78 -7.02
N THR A 27 -2.43 -5.97 -6.78
CA THR A 27 -3.87 -6.21 -6.97
C THR A 27 -4.73 -5.35 -6.03
N VAL A 28 -4.28 -5.09 -4.79
CA VAL A 28 -5.00 -4.20 -3.87
C VAL A 28 -5.00 -2.77 -4.38
N LEU A 29 -3.87 -2.27 -4.91
CA LEU A 29 -3.77 -0.93 -5.48
C LEU A 29 -4.65 -0.78 -6.73
N GLU A 30 -4.73 -1.79 -7.60
CA GLU A 30 -5.64 -1.79 -8.76
C GLU A 30 -7.11 -1.71 -8.34
N VAL A 31 -7.50 -2.46 -7.30
CA VAL A 31 -8.87 -2.42 -6.78
C VAL A 31 -9.16 -1.09 -6.10
N ARG A 32 -8.19 -0.55 -5.34
CA ARG A 32 -8.29 0.75 -4.66
C ARG A 32 -8.43 1.90 -5.65
N ALA A 33 -7.73 1.87 -6.78
CA ALA A 33 -7.85 2.87 -7.84
C ALA A 33 -9.30 3.08 -8.30
N ARG A 34 -10.13 2.04 -8.21
CA ARG A 34 -11.54 2.07 -8.62
C ARG A 34 -12.49 2.54 -7.52
N ARG A 35 -12.19 2.25 -6.25
CA ARG A 35 -13.06 2.60 -5.11
C ARG A 35 -12.25 2.79 -3.84
N ARG A 36 -12.29 4.02 -3.29
CA ARG A 36 -11.61 4.35 -2.03
C ARG A 36 -12.19 3.56 -0.87
N THR A 37 -11.30 3.01 -0.05
CA THR A 37 -11.66 2.38 1.24
C THR A 37 -10.64 2.81 2.27
N GLU A 38 -11.05 3.62 3.25
CA GLU A 38 -10.17 4.17 4.30
C GLU A 38 -9.44 3.07 5.10
N SER A 39 -10.13 1.96 5.33
CA SER A 39 -9.54 0.77 5.95
C SER A 39 -8.41 0.13 5.14
N VAL A 40 -8.43 0.24 3.81
CA VAL A 40 -7.33 -0.17 2.93
C VAL A 40 -6.17 0.84 3.02
N ASP A 41 -6.47 2.14 3.13
CA ASP A 41 -5.46 3.20 3.30
C ASP A 41 -4.64 2.99 4.59
N HIS A 42 -5.33 2.77 5.71
CA HIS A 42 -4.67 2.47 6.99
C HIS A 42 -3.81 1.21 6.93
N ARG A 43 -4.29 0.16 6.27
CA ARG A 43 -3.55 -1.11 6.13
C ARG A 43 -2.34 -0.96 5.22
N LEU A 44 -2.46 -0.21 4.13
CA LEU A 44 -1.35 0.08 3.22
C LEU A 44 -0.26 0.91 3.93
N GLY A 45 -0.66 1.88 4.75
CA GLY A 45 0.26 2.63 5.60
C GLY A 45 0.97 1.74 6.64
N ARG A 46 0.27 0.77 7.24
CA ARG A 46 0.86 -0.21 8.15
C ARG A 46 1.85 -1.13 7.44
N PHE A 47 1.49 -1.61 6.25
CA PHE A 47 2.33 -2.44 5.40
C PHE A 47 3.62 -1.71 5.01
N SER A 48 3.52 -0.46 4.55
CA SER A 48 4.67 0.37 4.19
C SER A 48 5.64 0.57 5.36
N ARG A 49 5.14 0.85 6.57
CA ARG A 49 5.99 0.94 7.78
C ARG A 49 6.69 -0.38 8.09
N ARG A 50 5.98 -1.51 8.01
CA ARG A 50 6.56 -2.83 8.28
C ARG A 50 7.59 -3.24 7.23
N LEU A 51 7.35 -2.85 5.98
CA LEU A 51 8.26 -3.06 4.87
C LEU A 51 9.56 -2.23 5.05
N ALA A 52 9.46 -1.01 5.57
CA ALA A 52 10.63 -0.18 5.90
C ALA A 52 11.47 -0.73 7.06
N LEU A 53 10.86 -1.50 7.97
CA LEU A 53 11.54 -2.17 9.09
C LEU A 53 12.02 -3.58 8.76
N HIS A 54 11.77 -4.07 7.54
CA HIS A 54 12.15 -5.41 7.14
C HIS A 54 13.68 -5.53 7.00
N PRO A 55 14.33 -6.66 7.35
CA PRO A 55 15.77 -6.84 7.18
C PRO A 55 16.25 -6.59 5.73
N GLY A 56 15.39 -6.86 4.75
CA GLY A 56 15.60 -6.56 3.34
C GLY A 56 15.17 -5.16 2.89
N ALA A 57 15.02 -4.18 3.80
CA ALA A 57 14.51 -2.84 3.48
C ALA A 57 15.35 -2.09 2.44
N GLY A 58 16.66 -2.35 2.38
CA GLY A 58 17.56 -1.77 1.39
C GLY A 58 17.58 -2.52 0.05
N SER A 59 16.85 -3.62 -0.09
CA SER A 59 16.83 -4.36 -1.36
C SER A 59 16.05 -3.57 -2.42
N PRO A 60 16.44 -3.67 -3.71
CA PRO A 60 15.75 -2.99 -4.81
C PRO A 60 14.26 -3.33 -4.88
N VAL A 61 13.89 -4.58 -4.56
CA VAL A 61 12.50 -5.06 -4.54
C VAL A 61 11.70 -4.31 -3.48
N THR A 62 12.23 -4.20 -2.26
CA THR A 62 11.56 -3.47 -1.17
C THR A 62 11.43 -1.99 -1.50
N ILE A 63 12.48 -1.37 -2.03
CA ILE A 63 12.49 0.05 -2.39
C ILE A 63 11.41 0.31 -3.46
N GLY A 64 11.42 -0.46 -4.56
CA GLY A 64 10.42 -0.30 -5.62
C GLY A 64 8.99 -0.52 -5.13
N LEU A 65 8.77 -1.49 -4.23
CA LEU A 65 7.45 -1.71 -3.65
C LEU A 65 6.99 -0.52 -2.78
N ARG A 66 7.89 0.11 -2.03
CA ARG A 66 7.58 1.33 -1.25
C ARG A 66 7.25 2.50 -2.16
N GLU A 67 8.01 2.70 -3.24
CA GLU A 67 7.78 3.76 -4.22
C GLU A 67 6.42 3.60 -4.90
N VAL A 68 6.05 2.38 -5.30
CA VAL A 68 4.73 2.09 -5.88
C VAL A 68 3.60 2.44 -4.90
N ILE A 69 3.77 2.12 -3.62
CA ILE A 69 2.79 2.45 -2.58
C ILE A 69 2.66 3.96 -2.41
N ILE A 70 3.77 4.69 -2.35
CA ILE A 70 3.81 6.15 -2.18
C ILE A 70 3.19 6.83 -3.41
N ALA A 71 3.62 6.47 -4.62
CA ALA A 71 3.08 7.03 -5.85
C ALA A 71 1.56 6.82 -5.97
N HIS A 72 1.03 5.71 -5.45
CA HIS A 72 -0.40 5.45 -5.44
C HIS A 72 -1.17 6.23 -4.35
N GLN A 73 -0.48 6.63 -3.28
CA GLN A 73 -1.01 7.56 -2.28
C GLN A 73 -0.99 9.01 -2.80
N GLU A 74 0.08 9.41 -3.52
CA GLU A 74 0.28 10.76 -4.05
C GLU A 74 -0.52 11.07 -5.32
N ARG A 75 -0.77 10.08 -6.19
CA ARG A 75 -1.69 10.21 -7.35
C ARG A 75 -3.14 10.47 -6.94
N MET A 76 -3.43 10.52 -5.66
CA MET A 76 -4.74 10.93 -5.16
C MET A 76 -4.82 12.46 -5.19
N PRO A 77 -5.78 13.07 -5.91
CA PRO A 77 -5.99 14.51 -5.82
C PRO A 77 -6.26 14.87 -4.36
N ALA A 78 -5.54 15.87 -3.85
CA ALA A 78 -5.88 16.52 -2.59
C ALA A 78 -7.38 16.79 -2.61
N GLN A 79 -8.08 16.32 -1.58
CA GLN A 79 -9.50 16.61 -1.44
C GLN A 79 -9.65 18.13 -1.60
N LEU A 80 -10.47 18.54 -2.57
CA LEU A 80 -10.75 19.94 -2.88
C LEU A 80 -10.88 20.73 -1.57
N PRO A 81 -10.27 21.92 -1.46
CA PRO A 81 -10.42 22.75 -0.28
C PRO A 81 -11.93 22.89 0.03
N PRO A 82 -12.34 22.86 1.32
CA PRO A 82 -13.74 23.06 1.66
C PRO A 82 -14.19 24.34 0.98
N GLY A 83 -15.22 24.23 0.13
CA GLY A 83 -15.73 25.37 -0.63
C GLY A 83 -15.90 26.53 0.33
N SER A 84 -15.20 27.62 0.06
CA SER A 84 -15.37 28.88 0.76
C SER A 84 -16.85 29.23 0.68
N SER A 85 -17.56 28.99 1.78
CA SER A 85 -18.92 29.47 1.93
C SER A 85 -18.84 30.99 2.00
N GLN A 86 -19.71 31.63 1.22
CA GLN A 86 -19.90 33.07 1.07
C GLN A 86 -19.79 33.86 2.37
#